data_AF-A0A380DSM6-F1
#
_entry.id   AF-A0A380DSM6-F1
#
_cell.length_a   1.000
_cell.length_b   1.000
_cell.length_c   1.000
_cell.angle_alpha   90.00
_cell.angle_beta   90.00
_cell.angle_gamma   90.00
#
_symmetry.space_group_name_H-M   'P 1'
#
loop_
_entity.id
_entity.type
_entity.pdbx_description
1 polymer ?
#
loop_
_entity_poly.entity_id
_entity_poly.type
_entity_poly.pdbx_seq_one_letter_code
_entity_poly.pdbx_strand_id
1 'polypeptide(L)'
;MAKVELTTRRRNFIVAVMLISAFVAILNQTLLNTALPSIMRELNINESTSQWLVTGFMLVNGVMIPLTAYLMDRIKTRPLYLAAMGTFLLGSIVAA
;
A
#
# COMPACT_ATOMS: atom_id res chain seq x y z
N MET A 1 11.24 20.61 17.73
CA MET A 1 11.15 19.24 17.19
C MET A 1 12.00 18.34 18.06
N ALA A 2 11.38 17.59 18.98
CA ALA A 2 12.11 16.77 19.95
C ALA A 2 12.86 15.64 19.22
N LYS A 3 14.18 15.57 19.37
CA LYS A 3 14.99 14.42 18.94
C LYS A 3 14.50 13.21 19.72
N VAL A 4 13.71 12.36 19.07
CA VAL A 4 13.36 11.05 19.62
C VAL A 4 14.64 10.21 19.56
N GLU A 5 15.36 10.10 20.68
CA GLU A 5 16.46 9.15 20.80
C GLU A 5 15.90 7.73 20.77
N LEU A 6 15.85 7.16 19.55
CA LEU A 6 15.40 5.79 19.34
C LEU A 6 16.47 4.85 19.90
N THR A 7 16.15 4.12 20.97
CA THR A 7 16.98 3.01 21.47
C THR A 7 17.33 2.07 20.31
N THR A 8 18.60 1.61 20.21
CA THR A 8 19.11 0.78 19.10
C THR A 8 18.19 -0.38 18.73
N ARG A 9 17.57 -1.03 19.73
CA ARG A 9 16.58 -2.11 19.54
C ARG A 9 15.31 -1.65 18.79
N ARG A 10 14.79 -0.46 19.11
CA ARG A 10 13.58 0.11 18.48
C ARG A 10 13.87 0.59 17.07
N ARG A 11 15.06 1.16 16.83
CA ARG A 11 15.54 1.53 15.49
C ARG A 11 15.64 0.30 14.58
N ASN A 12 16.26 -0.78 15.03
CA ASN A 12 16.38 -2.00 14.24
C ASN A 12 15.02 -2.62 13.91
N PHE A 13 14.07 -2.58 14.86
CA PHE A 13 12.71 -3.06 14.62
C PHE A 13 11.98 -2.21 13.57
N ILE A 14 12.07 -0.89 13.66
CA ILE A 14 11.49 0.04 12.67
C ILE A 14 12.08 -0.21 11.27
N VAL A 15 13.40 -0.39 11.17
CA VAL A 15 14.07 -0.70 9.89
C VAL A 15 13.61 -2.05 9.35
N ALA A 16 13.50 -3.09 10.20
CA ALA A 16 13.01 -4.40 9.78
C ALA A 16 11.58 -4.33 9.23
N VAL A 17 10.68 -3.61 9.91
CA VAL A 17 9.30 -3.41 9.43
C VAL A 17 9.29 -2.66 8.10
N MET A 18 10.11 -1.62 7.95
CA MET A 18 10.24 -0.90 6.66
C MET A 18 10.72 -1.83 5.54
N LEU A 19 11.75 -2.65 5.79
CA LEU A 19 12.27 -3.60 4.79
C LEU A 19 11.24 -4.65 4.40
N ILE A 20 10.51 -5.22 5.36
CA ILE A 20 9.44 -6.17 5.09
C ILE A 20 8.33 -5.50 4.27
N SER A 21 7.93 -4.28 4.64
CA SER A 21 6.89 -3.55 3.90
C SER A 21 7.30 -3.25 2.46
N ALA A 22 8.56 -2.84 2.23
CA ALA A 22 9.10 -2.60 0.90
C ALA A 22 9.17 -3.90 0.09
N PHE A 23 9.59 -5.00 0.71
CA PHE A 23 9.61 -6.32 0.07
C PHE A 23 8.21 -6.76 -0.37
N VAL A 24 7.21 -6.66 0.51
CA VAL A 24 5.82 -7.01 0.22
C VAL A 24 5.26 -6.13 -0.92
N ALA A 25 5.57 -4.83 -0.92
CA ALA A 25 5.13 -3.92 -1.98
C ALA A 25 5.69 -4.33 -3.36
N ILE A 26 6.99 -4.62 -3.44
CA ILE A 26 7.66 -5.05 -4.68
C ILE A 26 7.18 -6.44 -5.10
N LEU A 27 6.95 -7.35 -4.15
CA LEU A 27 6.40 -8.67 -4.42
C LEU A 27 5.01 -8.56 -5.05
N ASN A 28 4.13 -7.71 -4.50
CA ASN A 28 2.80 -7.49 -5.04
C ASN A 28 2.83 -6.92 -6.47
N GLN A 29 3.73 -5.97 -6.73
CA GLN A 29 3.96 -5.45 -8.08
C GLN A 29 4.41 -6.55 -9.05
N THR A 30 5.35 -7.40 -8.62
CA THR A 30 5.83 -8.54 -9.42
C THR A 30 4.72 -9.55 -9.69
N LEU A 31 3.95 -9.93 -8.66
CA LEU A 31 2.83 -10.85 -8.79
C LEU A 31 1.78 -10.34 -9.77
N LEU A 32 1.44 -9.05 -9.73
CA LEU A 32 0.51 -8.45 -10.70
C LEU A 32 1.02 -8.60 -12.14
N ASN A 33 2.31 -8.31 -12.37
CA ASN A 33 2.91 -8.44 -13.70
C ASN A 33 2.94 -9.90 -14.19
N THR A 34 3.21 -10.86 -13.30
CA THR A 34 3.20 -12.30 -13.64
C THR A 34 1.79 -12.86 -13.77
N ALA A 35 0.81 -12.31 -13.06
CA ALA A 35 -0.60 -12.72 -13.12
C ALA A 35 -1.36 -12.08 -14.29
N LEU A 36 -0.84 -10.99 -14.88
CA LEU A 36 -1.45 -10.27 -15.99
C LEU A 36 -1.89 -11.19 -17.14
N PRO A 37 -1.08 -12.16 -17.61
CA PRO A 37 -1.49 -13.09 -18.66
C PRO A 37 -2.63 -14.05 -18.24
N SER A 38 -2.76 -14.36 -16.95
CA SER A 38 -3.87 -15.16 -16.43
C SER A 38 -5.16 -14.34 -16.42
N ILE A 39 -5.08 -13.09 -15.92
CA ILE A 39 -6.18 -12.12 -15.91
C ILE A 39 -6.68 -11.88 -17.35
N MET A 40 -5.77 -11.72 -18.31
CA MET A 40 -6.10 -11.61 -19.73
C MET A 40 -6.94 -12.78 -20.24
N ARG A 41 -6.57 -13.99 -19.86
CA ARG A 41 -7.21 -15.23 -20.31
C ARG A 41 -8.58 -15.44 -19.67
N GLU A 42 -8.70 -15.13 -18.38
CA GLU A 42 -9.95 -15.28 -17.63
C GLU A 42 -10.99 -14.21 -18.01
N LEU A 43 -10.55 -12.96 -18.21
CA LEU A 43 -11.43 -11.84 -18.57
C LEU A 43 -11.58 -11.62 -20.07
N ASN A 44 -10.90 -12.40 -20.93
CA ASN A 44 -10.89 -12.23 -22.39
C ASN A 44 -10.54 -10.78 -22.84
N ILE A 45 -9.66 -10.11 -22.08
CA ILE A 45 -9.22 -8.75 -22.37
C ILE A 45 -7.95 -8.73 -23.22
N ASN A 46 -7.83 -7.73 -24.08
CA ASN A 46 -6.66 -7.54 -24.94
C ASN A 46 -5.44 -7.01 -24.17
N GLU A 47 -4.28 -7.06 -24.82
CA GLU A 47 -3.00 -6.61 -24.23
C GLU A 47 -3.02 -5.12 -23.89
N SER A 48 -3.67 -4.29 -24.71
CA SER A 48 -3.76 -2.84 -24.47
C SER A 48 -4.54 -2.50 -23.20
N THR A 49 -5.64 -3.20 -22.90
CA THR A 49 -6.41 -3.02 -21.66
C THR A 49 -5.59 -3.47 -20.45
N SER A 50 -4.81 -4.53 -20.61
CA SER A 50 -3.98 -5.08 -19.53
C SER A 50 -2.78 -4.19 -19.21
N GLN A 51 -2.16 -3.58 -20.22
CA GLN A 51 -1.15 -2.54 -20.01
C GLN A 51 -1.75 -1.31 -19.30
N TRP A 52 -2.96 -0.90 -19.68
CA TRP A 52 -3.67 0.18 -19.01
C TRP A 52 -3.92 -0.11 -17.52
N LEU A 53 -4.22 -1.36 -17.16
CA LEU A 53 -4.34 -1.80 -15.77
C LEU A 53 -3.05 -1.55 -14.98
N VAL A 54 -1.90 -1.90 -15.55
CA VAL A 54 -0.58 -1.67 -14.93
C VAL A 54 -0.31 -0.17 -14.80
N THR A 55 -0.62 0.62 -15.83
CA THR A 55 -0.51 2.09 -15.78
C THR A 55 -1.40 2.69 -14.69
N GLY A 56 -2.65 2.24 -14.59
CA GLY A 56 -3.58 2.66 -13.55
C GLY A 56 -3.07 2.33 -12.15
N PHE A 57 -2.53 1.12 -11.96
CA PHE A 57 -1.89 0.72 -10.72
C PHE A 57 -0.71 1.64 -10.34
N MET A 58 0.15 1.99 -11.30
CA MET A 58 1.25 2.94 -11.07
C MET A 58 0.75 4.34 -10.71
N LEU A 59 -0.32 4.81 -11.35
CA LEU A 59 -0.91 6.12 -11.08
C LEU A 59 -1.50 6.17 -9.66
N VAL A 60 -2.21 5.13 -9.23
CA VAL A 60 -2.71 5.01 -7.86
C VAL A 60 -1.56 5.01 -6.84
N ASN A 61 -0.49 4.24 -7.08
CA ASN A 61 0.70 4.28 -6.22
C ASN A 61 1.32 5.67 -6.16
N GLY A 62 1.44 6.34 -7.31
CA GLY A 62 1.99 7.69 -7.41
C GLY A 62 1.17 8.75 -6.67
N VAL A 63 -0.16 8.62 -6.64
CA VAL A 63 -1.05 9.51 -5.89
C VAL A 63 -1.06 9.18 -4.39
N MET A 64 -0.94 7.90 -4.02
CA MET A 64 -0.96 7.48 -2.61
C MET A 64 0.22 8.01 -1.81
N ILE A 65 1.42 8.15 -2.41
CA ILE A 65 2.60 8.67 -1.71
C ILE A 65 2.39 10.12 -1.19
N PRO A 66 2.07 11.12 -2.04
CA PRO A 66 1.81 12.49 -1.57
C PRO A 66 0.52 12.57 -0.74
N LEU A 67 -0.49 11.75 -1.05
CA LEU A 67 -1.72 11.71 -0.27
C LEU A 67 -1.46 11.25 1.18
N THR A 68 -0.68 10.19 1.37
CA THR A 68 -0.31 9.70 2.71
C THR A 68 0.59 10.70 3.46
N ALA A 69 1.54 11.34 2.77
CA ALA A 69 2.34 12.43 3.35
C ALA A 69 1.46 13.60 3.80
N TYR A 70 0.54 14.05 2.94
CA TYR A 70 -0.42 15.12 3.26
C TYR A 70 -1.35 14.75 4.42
N LEU A 71 -1.85 13.51 4.45
CA LEU A 71 -2.69 12.99 5.53
C LEU A 71 -1.95 12.96 6.87
N MET A 72 -0.68 12.54 6.89
CA MET A 72 0.15 12.51 8.10
C MET A 72 0.41 13.92 8.65
N ASP A 73 0.62 14.91 7.78
CA ASP A 73 0.89 16.28 8.20
C ASP A 73 -0.36 17.05 8.64
N ARG A 74 -1.53 16.74 8.05
CA ARG A 74 -2.78 17.51 8.28
C ARG A 74 -3.71 16.87 9.30
N ILE A 75 -3.70 15.54 9.45
CA ILE A 75 -4.62 14.83 10.32
C ILE A 75 -3.91 14.43 11.62
N LYS A 76 -4.46 14.86 12.77
CA LYS A 76 -3.99 14.42 14.08
C LYS A 76 -4.07 12.89 14.17
N THR A 77 -3.09 12.24 14.79
CA THR A 77 -2.97 10.76 14.88
C THR A 77 -4.24 10.04 15.35
N ARG A 78 -5.05 10.67 16.20
CA ARG A 78 -6.26 10.08 16.81
C ARG A 78 -7.40 9.82 15.80
N PRO A 79 -7.90 10.80 15.02
CA PRO A 79 -8.91 10.54 13.98
C PRO A 79 -8.40 9.65 12.84
N LEU A 80 -7.10 9.73 12.48
CA LEU A 80 -6.52 8.85 11.45
C LEU A 80 -6.58 7.38 11.87
N TYR A 81 -6.25 7.10 13.13
CA TYR A 81 -6.31 5.75 13.69
C TYR A 81 -7.73 5.20 13.75
N LEU A 82 -8.70 6.03 14.15
CA LEU A 82 -10.12 5.64 14.18
C LEU A 82 -10.66 5.35 12.77
N ALA A 83 -10.27 6.15 11.77
CA ALA A 83 -10.64 5.90 10.38
C ALA A 83 -10.04 4.58 9.86
N ALA A 84 -8.75 4.32 10.15
CA ALA A 84 -8.09 3.07 9.76
C ALA A 84 -8.74 1.84 10.40
N MET A 85 -9.01 1.90 11.71
CA MET A 85 -9.73 0.83 12.42
C MET A 85 -11.14 0.63 11.87
N GLY A 86 -11.87 1.71 11.55
CA GLY A 86 -13.21 1.64 10.97
C GLY A 86 -13.22 0.98 9.58
N THR A 87 -12.31 1.39 8.70
CA THR A 87 -12.18 0.78 7.36
C THR A 87 -11.76 -0.68 7.45
N PHE A 88 -10.86 -1.03 8.38
CA PHE A 88 -10.49 -2.42 8.63
C PHE A 88 -11.69 -3.25 9.06
N LEU A 89 -12.50 -2.74 9.99
CA LEU A 89 -13.68 -3.44 10.50
C LEU A 89 -14.75 -3.64 9.42
N LEU A 90 -14.99 -2.61 8.60
CA LEU A 90 -15.87 -2.70 7.43
C LEU A 90 -15.34 -3.72 6.40
N GLY A 91 -14.04 -3.70 6.11
CA GLY A 91 -13.41 -4.65 5.20
C GLY A 91 -13.54 -6.10 5.70
N SER A 92 -13.34 -6.33 6.99
CA SER A 92 -13.54 -7.66 7.61
C SER A 92 -14.98 -8.13 7.53
N ILE A 93 -15.97 -7.23 7.65
CA ILE A 93 -17.39 -7.60 7.51
C ILE A 93 -17.74 -7.94 6.07
N VAL A 94 -17.20 -7.21 5.09
CA VAL A 94 -17.48 -7.46 3.65
C VAL A 94 -16.81 -8.74 3.16
N ALA A 95 -15.65 -9.09 3.73
CA ALA A 95 -14.91 -10.30 3.39
C ALA A 95 -15.36 -11.55 4.18
N ALA A 96 -16.16 -11.38 5.24
CA ALA A 96 -16.75 -12.47 6.02
C ALA A 96 -18.04 -12.98 5.38
#